data_AF-A0A7S2K1H6-F1
#
_entry.id   AF-A0A7S2K1H6-F1
#
_cell.length_a   1.000
_cell.length_b   1.000
_cell.length_c   1.000
_cell.angle_alpha   90.00
_cell.angle_beta   90.00
_cell.angle_gamma   90.00
#
_symmetry.space_group_name_H-M   'P 1'
#
loop_
_entity.id
_entity.type
_entity.pdbx_description
1 polymer ?
#
loop_
_entity_poly.entity_id
_entity_poly.type
_entity_poly.pdbx_seq_one_letter_code
_entity_poly.pdbx_strand_id
1 'polypeptide(L)'
;MGHQIHTLSYNESTEDIEVVQYQAVETKNYLSNMQSYQYMIWVPLSESFQKDKQRFEKFKYEYRWNKLDNMLCGDPEKSMTEDSRYRRVSFGLIPDSNMSEEKETEYIHNFQLLLNYLNKQIGEDAEEQIYIKVVRTSDSKDSSELSPGRVENKRRNASQSHRSMNRMKRYTIKLSKGKEKYQWMVIVMGASFYTKRSYHISFHWLVASGSKIDAQVQMLKRRCSQYGLRLITFPQYSKSANLRLHPLISPVSVLIEETEVARKAESVLTTEFNFIDDGSLIVEASDVQLQVFEFQVDRWGRQKLTARQFVHHTGCVFVRVLEDARGAFGFFWIDNRKLTRDSELMTQTAQKLYQDFRAFVDCARAKFASGQMSL
;
A
#
# COMPACT_ATOMS: atom_id res chain seq x y z
N MET A 1 -15.68 36.66 -11.06
CA MET A 1 -16.64 35.82 -10.30
C MET A 1 -16.02 34.44 -10.06
N GLY A 2 -16.39 33.76 -8.98
CA GLY A 2 -15.87 32.42 -8.68
C GLY A 2 -16.24 31.39 -9.76
N HIS A 3 -15.51 30.27 -9.79
CA HIS A 3 -15.77 29.14 -10.71
C HIS A 3 -16.94 28.25 -10.26
N GLN A 4 -17.51 28.55 -9.09
CA GLN A 4 -18.70 27.94 -8.51
C GLN A 4 -19.61 29.03 -7.95
N ILE A 5 -20.91 28.90 -8.20
CA ILE A 5 -21.95 29.78 -7.67
C ILE A 5 -23.07 28.88 -7.14
N HIS A 6 -23.52 29.13 -5.90
CA HIS A 6 -24.68 28.48 -5.32
C HIS A 6 -25.84 29.46 -5.31
N THR A 7 -26.98 29.03 -5.85
CA THR A 7 -28.24 29.77 -5.76
C THR A 7 -29.15 29.00 -4.81
N LEU A 8 -29.56 29.65 -3.73
CA LEU A 8 -30.61 29.15 -2.86
C LEU A 8 -31.93 29.82 -3.25
N SER A 9 -32.93 29.02 -3.55
CA SER A 9 -34.30 29.46 -3.81
C SER A 9 -35.24 28.76 -2.84
N TYR A 10 -36.18 29.52 -2.27
CA TYR A 10 -37.25 28.98 -1.44
C TYR A 10 -38.54 28.96 -2.26
N ASN A 11 -39.22 27.82 -2.29
CA ASN A 11 -40.52 27.69 -2.92
C ASN A 11 -41.62 27.68 -1.86
N GLU A 12 -42.31 28.80 -1.70
CA GLU A 12 -43.41 28.95 -0.72
C GLU A 12 -44.54 27.94 -0.91
N SER A 13 -44.77 27.43 -2.12
CA SER A 13 -45.88 26.51 -2.42
C SER A 13 -45.60 25.06 -2.03
N THR A 14 -44.33 24.65 -2.02
CA THR A 14 -43.91 23.29 -1.61
C THR A 14 -43.16 23.28 -0.28
N GLU A 15 -42.94 24.46 0.31
CA GLU A 15 -42.11 24.69 1.51
C GLU A 15 -40.67 24.14 1.38
N ASP A 16 -40.19 23.96 0.15
CA ASP A 16 -38.88 23.40 -0.13
C ASP A 16 -37.83 24.49 -0.35
N ILE A 17 -36.60 24.19 0.09
CA ILE A 17 -35.40 24.96 -0.27
C ILE A 17 -34.68 24.20 -1.39
N GLU A 18 -34.62 24.81 -2.56
CA GLU A 18 -33.83 24.32 -3.70
C GLU A 18 -32.44 24.97 -3.68
N VAL A 19 -31.41 24.16 -3.86
CA VAL A 19 -30.02 24.61 -3.97
C VAL A 19 -29.49 24.21 -5.33
N VAL A 20 -29.33 25.19 -6.23
CA VAL A 20 -28.78 24.98 -7.57
C VAL A 20 -27.31 25.38 -7.58
N GLN A 21 -26.44 24.46 -7.97
CA GLN A 21 -25.00 24.70 -8.09
C GLN A 21 -24.62 24.92 -9.56
N TYR A 22 -24.12 26.11 -9.86
CA TYR A 22 -23.53 26.44 -11.15
C TYR A 22 -22.00 26.28 -11.10
N GLN A 23 -21.44 25.64 -12.12
CA GLN A 23 -19.99 25.49 -12.29
C GLN A 23 -19.58 26.08 -13.64
N ALA A 24 -18.51 26.87 -13.65
CA ALA A 24 -18.00 27.47 -14.89
C ALA A 24 -17.60 26.38 -15.90
N VAL A 25 -17.95 26.53 -17.18
CA VAL A 25 -17.73 25.50 -18.21
C VAL A 25 -16.25 25.11 -18.34
N GLU A 26 -15.35 26.07 -18.13
CA GLU A 26 -13.89 25.87 -18.14
C GLU A 26 -13.42 24.84 -17.09
N THR A 27 -14.15 24.66 -15.99
CA THR A 27 -13.82 23.65 -14.96
C THR A 27 -14.03 22.22 -15.44
N LYS A 28 -14.77 22.02 -16.55
CA LYS A 28 -15.05 20.69 -17.12
C LYS A 28 -13.96 20.18 -18.05
N ASN A 29 -13.06 21.05 -18.54
CA ASN A 29 -11.98 20.64 -19.43
C ASN A 29 -10.77 20.13 -18.63
N TYR A 30 -10.63 18.81 -18.55
CA TYR A 30 -9.57 18.14 -17.78
C TYR A 30 -8.15 18.58 -18.18
N LEU A 31 -7.88 18.74 -19.48
CA LEU A 31 -6.54 19.06 -19.96
C LEU A 31 -6.11 20.49 -19.62
N SER A 32 -7.00 21.48 -19.74
CA SER A 32 -6.70 22.87 -19.37
C SER A 32 -6.59 23.06 -17.85
N ASN A 33 -7.15 22.13 -17.08
CA ASN A 33 -7.17 22.20 -15.61
C ASN A 33 -5.99 21.48 -14.96
N MET A 34 -5.18 20.75 -15.71
CA MET A 34 -3.97 20.11 -15.21
C MET A 34 -2.72 20.95 -15.49
N GLN A 35 -1.97 21.25 -14.44
CA GLN A 35 -0.64 21.83 -14.52
C GLN A 35 0.38 20.82 -14.02
N SER A 36 1.52 20.69 -14.71
CA SER A 36 2.61 19.81 -14.29
C SER A 36 3.84 20.63 -13.94
N TYR A 37 4.42 20.37 -12.77
CA TYR A 37 5.67 20.96 -12.32
C TYR A 37 6.75 19.89 -12.28
N GLN A 38 7.91 20.17 -12.86
CA GLN A 38 9.08 19.31 -12.82
C GLN A 38 10.11 19.88 -11.86
N TYR A 39 10.71 19.03 -11.04
CA TYR A 39 11.69 19.43 -10.04
C TYR A 39 12.77 18.36 -9.88
N MET A 40 13.84 18.71 -9.18
CA MET A 40 14.85 17.76 -8.73
C MET A 40 14.77 17.63 -7.22
N ILE A 41 14.88 16.40 -6.71
CA ILE A 41 14.87 16.11 -5.28
C ILE A 41 16.06 15.26 -4.90
N TRP A 42 16.71 15.60 -3.78
CA TRP A 42 17.75 14.77 -3.20
C TRP A 42 17.14 13.49 -2.63
N VAL A 43 17.64 12.34 -3.07
CA VAL A 43 17.19 11.03 -2.58
C VAL A 43 18.32 10.40 -1.76
N PRO A 44 18.18 10.30 -0.41
CA PRO A 44 19.24 9.77 0.44
C PRO A 44 19.68 8.35 0.09
N LEU A 45 18.74 7.52 -0.36
CA LEU A 45 18.99 6.12 -0.71
C LEU A 45 20.02 5.98 -1.86
N SER A 46 19.96 6.87 -2.86
CA SER A 46 20.86 6.85 -4.03
C SER A 46 21.93 7.94 -3.98
N GLU A 47 21.99 8.72 -2.89
CA GLU A 47 22.89 9.86 -2.68
C GLU A 47 23.02 10.77 -3.91
N SER A 48 21.88 11.08 -4.54
CA SER A 48 21.85 11.84 -5.78
C SER A 48 20.53 12.60 -5.97
N PHE A 49 20.56 13.63 -6.80
CA PHE A 49 19.37 14.37 -7.23
C PHE A 49 18.62 13.60 -8.32
N GLN A 50 17.33 13.37 -8.11
CA GLN A 50 16.46 12.71 -9.07
C GLN A 50 15.42 13.67 -9.62
N LYS A 51 15.13 13.54 -10.93
CA LYS A 51 14.04 14.28 -11.57
C LYS A 51 12.70 13.69 -11.17
N ASP A 52 11.79 14.55 -10.74
CA ASP A 52 10.44 14.19 -10.35
C ASP A 52 9.42 15.19 -10.94
N LYS A 53 8.14 14.80 -10.96
CA LYS A 53 7.03 15.63 -11.43
C LYS A 53 5.90 15.60 -10.43
N GLN A 54 5.22 16.74 -10.26
CA GLN A 54 3.95 16.83 -9.55
C GLN A 54 2.90 17.38 -10.49
N ARG A 55 1.71 16.77 -10.47
CA ARG A 55 0.53 17.26 -11.17
C ARG A 55 -0.37 18.00 -10.20
N PHE A 56 -0.87 19.15 -10.63
CA PHE A 56 -1.79 20.01 -9.90
C PHE A 56 -3.06 20.19 -10.73
N GLU A 57 -4.19 20.13 -10.04
CA GLU A 57 -5.49 20.44 -10.63
C GLU A 57 -5.87 21.86 -10.22
N LYS A 58 -6.11 22.74 -11.20
CA LYS A 58 -6.55 24.13 -10.99
C LYS A 58 -7.94 24.17 -10.33
N PHE A 59 -8.83 23.28 -10.75
CA PHE A 59 -10.18 23.14 -10.20
C PHE A 59 -10.39 21.69 -9.78
N LYS A 60 -10.21 21.40 -8.50
CA LYS A 60 -10.39 20.07 -7.94
C LYS A 60 -11.87 19.75 -7.75
N TYR A 61 -12.25 18.49 -7.87
CA TYR A 61 -13.58 18.03 -7.46
C TYR A 61 -13.89 18.42 -6.01
N GLU A 62 -15.10 18.93 -5.80
CA GLU A 62 -15.56 19.33 -4.49
C GLU A 62 -15.58 18.14 -3.54
N TYR A 63 -15.13 18.38 -2.31
CA TYR A 63 -15.20 17.37 -1.28
C TYR A 63 -16.66 17.12 -0.92
N ARG A 64 -17.08 15.86 -0.85
CA ARG A 64 -18.48 15.49 -0.63
C ARG A 64 -18.87 15.67 0.84
N TRP A 65 -18.99 16.92 1.29
CA TRP A 65 -19.30 17.28 2.67
C TRP A 65 -20.57 16.58 3.18
N ASN A 66 -21.66 16.61 2.42
CA ASN A 66 -22.90 15.90 2.80
C ASN A 66 -22.70 14.39 3.00
N LYS A 67 -21.80 13.75 2.23
CA LYS A 67 -21.48 12.32 2.42
C LYS A 67 -20.67 12.12 3.71
N LEU A 68 -19.71 13.01 3.97
CA LEU A 68 -18.94 13.00 5.21
C LEU A 68 -19.87 13.21 6.41
N ASP A 69 -20.71 14.24 6.40
CA ASP A 69 -21.60 14.60 7.51
C ASP A 69 -22.57 13.47 7.85
N ASN A 70 -23.22 12.88 6.83
CA ASN A 70 -24.05 11.70 7.02
C ASN A 70 -23.28 10.54 7.69
N MET A 71 -22.05 10.27 7.25
CA MET A 71 -21.20 9.24 7.85
C MET A 71 -20.81 9.59 9.30
N LEU A 72 -20.56 10.87 9.62
CA LEU A 72 -20.24 11.30 10.99
C LEU A 72 -21.45 11.21 11.92
N CYS A 73 -22.65 11.46 11.39
CA CYS A 73 -23.93 11.32 12.09
C CYS A 73 -24.34 9.86 12.32
N GLY A 74 -23.57 8.89 11.82
CA GLY A 74 -23.76 7.47 12.09
C GLY A 74 -24.58 6.73 11.03
N ASP A 75 -24.66 7.23 9.79
CA ASP A 75 -25.23 6.50 8.67
C ASP A 75 -24.43 5.19 8.43
N PRO A 76 -25.01 4.01 8.72
CA PRO A 76 -24.31 2.73 8.73
C PRO A 76 -23.96 2.25 7.31
N GLU A 77 -24.62 2.74 6.27
CA GLU A 77 -24.41 2.27 4.89
C GLU A 77 -23.13 2.86 4.24
N LYS A 78 -22.51 3.87 4.86
CA LYS A 78 -21.40 4.63 4.24
C LYS A 78 -20.06 4.30 4.87
N SER A 79 -19.35 3.35 4.25
CA SER A 79 -17.95 3.05 4.61
C SER A 79 -16.99 4.18 4.21
N MET A 80 -15.91 4.38 5.00
CA MET A 80 -14.83 5.32 4.64
C MET A 80 -14.21 4.93 3.30
N THR A 81 -14.40 5.75 2.28
CA THR A 81 -13.76 5.58 0.97
C THR A 81 -12.50 6.44 0.89
N GLU A 82 -11.61 6.19 -0.07
CA GLU A 82 -10.35 6.96 -0.19
C GLU A 82 -10.59 8.46 -0.42
N ASP A 83 -11.75 8.82 -0.96
CA ASP A 83 -12.21 10.20 -1.12
C ASP A 83 -12.46 10.93 0.22
N SER A 84 -12.64 10.20 1.33
CA SER A 84 -13.11 10.72 2.62
C SER A 84 -12.01 11.34 3.49
N ARG A 85 -10.79 11.54 2.94
CA ARG A 85 -9.64 12.22 3.58
C ARG A 85 -9.39 11.84 5.06
N TYR A 86 -9.64 10.57 5.41
CA TYR A 86 -9.43 10.06 6.76
C TYR A 86 -7.95 10.02 7.11
N ARG A 87 -7.65 10.14 8.41
CA ARG A 87 -6.30 9.93 8.91
C ARG A 87 -6.04 8.43 9.04
N ARG A 88 -4.79 8.02 8.82
CA ARG A 88 -4.39 6.63 8.93
C ARG A 88 -3.00 6.44 9.51
N VAL A 89 -2.84 5.32 10.20
CA VAL A 89 -1.54 4.76 10.57
C VAL A 89 -1.54 3.28 10.19
N SER A 90 -0.45 2.81 9.62
CA SER A 90 -0.34 1.47 9.06
C SER A 90 0.86 0.74 9.67
N PHE A 91 0.74 -0.57 9.78
CA PHE A 91 1.74 -1.47 10.32
C PHE A 91 1.82 -2.75 9.51
N GLY A 92 3.02 -3.33 9.49
CA GLY A 92 3.27 -4.68 9.00
C GLY A 92 3.77 -5.57 10.14
N LEU A 93 3.19 -6.75 10.27
CA LEU A 93 3.81 -7.87 10.97
C LEU A 93 4.82 -8.50 10.01
N ILE A 94 6.09 -8.50 10.39
CA ILE A 94 7.13 -9.08 9.56
C ILE A 94 7.57 -10.41 10.18
N PRO A 95 7.41 -11.55 9.48
CA PRO A 95 7.87 -12.84 9.99
C PRO A 95 9.39 -12.86 10.14
N ASP A 96 9.88 -13.85 10.87
CA ASP A 96 11.31 -14.14 10.93
C ASP A 96 11.77 -14.76 9.60
N SER A 97 13.00 -14.44 9.18
CA SER A 97 13.58 -14.96 7.95
C SER A 97 13.78 -16.48 7.99
N ASN A 98 14.06 -17.04 9.17
CA ASN A 98 14.38 -18.45 9.39
C ASN A 98 13.23 -19.19 10.10
N MET A 99 12.11 -19.37 9.40
CA MET A 99 10.94 -20.11 9.90
C MET A 99 11.13 -21.63 9.81
N SER A 100 11.25 -22.29 10.96
CA SER A 100 11.03 -23.74 11.11
C SER A 100 9.55 -24.03 11.34
N GLU A 101 9.12 -25.29 11.21
CA GLU A 101 7.71 -25.68 11.46
C GLU A 101 7.26 -25.38 12.90
N GLU A 102 8.15 -25.56 13.88
CA GLU A 102 7.89 -25.21 15.29
C GLU A 102 7.68 -23.70 15.46
N LYS A 103 8.59 -22.88 14.93
CA LYS A 103 8.48 -21.42 14.98
C LYS A 103 7.26 -20.90 14.22
N GLU A 104 6.91 -21.55 13.11
CA GLU A 104 5.71 -21.20 12.36
C GLU A 104 4.45 -21.47 13.17
N THR A 105 4.40 -22.59 13.90
CA THR A 105 3.28 -22.94 14.79
C THR A 105 3.17 -21.94 15.93
N GLU A 106 4.30 -21.56 16.55
CA GLU A 106 4.36 -20.52 17.57
C GLU A 106 3.90 -19.16 17.02
N TYR A 107 4.35 -18.79 15.82
CA TYR A 107 3.96 -17.54 15.16
C TYR A 107 2.46 -17.47 14.87
N ILE A 108 1.86 -18.58 14.43
CA ILE A 108 0.40 -18.69 14.25
C ILE A 108 -0.31 -18.54 15.61
N HIS A 109 0.17 -19.21 16.65
CA HIS A 109 -0.41 -19.10 17.99
C HIS A 109 -0.37 -17.65 18.51
N ASN A 110 0.79 -16.99 18.36
CA ASN A 110 0.98 -15.59 18.73
C ASN A 110 0.05 -14.65 17.94
N PHE A 111 -0.15 -14.93 16.65
CA PHE A 111 -1.12 -14.21 15.82
C PHE A 111 -2.58 -14.44 16.29
N GLN A 112 -2.93 -15.65 16.73
CA GLN A 112 -4.25 -15.92 17.31
C GLN A 112 -4.47 -15.16 18.63
N LEU A 113 -3.45 -15.03 19.48
CA LEU A 113 -3.52 -14.18 20.68
C LEU A 113 -3.81 -12.72 20.32
N LEU A 114 -3.18 -12.21 19.25
CA LEU A 114 -3.48 -10.88 18.72
C LEU A 114 -4.93 -10.76 18.23
N LEU A 115 -5.43 -11.73 17.45
CA LEU A 115 -6.83 -11.71 16.99
C LEU A 115 -7.82 -11.73 18.17
N ASN A 116 -7.55 -12.53 19.20
CA ASN A 116 -8.36 -12.57 20.42
C ASN A 116 -8.37 -11.22 21.15
N TYR A 117 -7.21 -10.55 21.22
CA TYR A 117 -7.12 -9.19 21.76
C TYR A 117 -7.94 -8.20 20.94
N LEU A 118 -7.85 -8.24 19.60
CA LEU A 118 -8.57 -7.33 18.72
C LEU A 118 -10.10 -7.55 18.76
N ASN A 119 -10.55 -8.80 18.81
CA ASN A 119 -11.97 -9.14 18.98
C ASN A 119 -12.53 -8.53 20.27
N LYS A 120 -11.77 -8.60 21.38
CA LYS A 120 -12.15 -7.94 22.64
C LYS A 120 -12.25 -6.42 22.54
N GLN A 121 -11.55 -5.77 21.59
CA GLN A 121 -11.62 -4.32 21.40
C GLN A 121 -12.85 -3.88 20.61
N ILE A 122 -13.31 -4.66 19.63
CA ILE A 122 -14.50 -4.33 18.83
C ILE A 122 -15.76 -4.47 19.70
N GLY A 123 -15.75 -5.41 20.64
CA GLY A 123 -16.83 -5.64 21.60
C GLY A 123 -17.76 -6.78 21.16
N GLU A 124 -18.57 -7.26 22.10
CA GLU A 124 -19.53 -8.35 21.85
C GLU A 124 -20.72 -7.90 20.98
N ASP A 125 -21.07 -6.61 21.05
CA ASP A 125 -22.14 -5.98 20.25
C ASP A 125 -21.75 -5.72 18.77
N ALA A 126 -20.61 -6.25 18.33
CA ALA A 126 -20.13 -6.07 16.97
C ALA A 126 -20.95 -6.92 15.98
N GLU A 127 -21.32 -6.33 14.84
CA GLU A 127 -22.05 -7.04 13.76
C GLU A 127 -21.24 -8.23 13.21
N GLU A 128 -19.92 -8.13 13.17
CA GLU A 128 -19.02 -9.18 12.68
C GLU A 128 -17.78 -9.30 13.59
N GLN A 129 -17.51 -10.52 14.05
CA GLN A 129 -16.25 -10.85 14.73
C GLN A 129 -15.10 -10.95 13.71
N ILE A 130 -13.88 -10.65 14.15
CA ILE A 130 -12.69 -10.77 13.31
C ILE A 130 -12.41 -12.25 13.04
N TYR A 131 -12.49 -12.59 11.76
CA TYR A 131 -12.08 -13.89 11.24
C TYR A 131 -11.08 -13.70 10.10
N ILE A 132 -9.85 -14.18 10.29
CA ILE A 132 -8.77 -14.14 9.31
C ILE A 132 -8.36 -15.57 8.96
N LYS A 133 -8.32 -15.91 7.67
CA LYS A 133 -7.87 -17.24 7.20
C LYS A 133 -6.36 -17.35 7.39
N VAL A 134 -5.88 -18.32 8.16
CA VAL A 134 -4.45 -18.62 8.29
C VAL A 134 -4.03 -19.59 7.19
N VAL A 135 -2.90 -19.31 6.52
CA VAL A 135 -2.31 -20.15 5.47
C VAL A 135 -0.87 -20.45 5.86
N ARG A 136 -0.56 -21.76 6.01
CA ARG A 136 0.76 -22.25 6.38
C ARG A 136 1.67 -22.40 5.17
N THR A 137 2.97 -22.51 5.43
CA THR A 137 4.00 -22.85 4.45
C THR A 137 3.73 -24.21 3.79
N SER A 138 3.35 -25.22 4.56
CA SER A 138 3.07 -26.58 4.05
C SER A 138 1.85 -26.62 3.13
N ASP A 139 0.89 -25.73 3.37
CA ASP A 139 -0.40 -25.70 2.70
C ASP A 139 -0.32 -24.89 1.40
N SER A 140 0.77 -24.13 1.21
CA SER A 140 1.03 -23.35 -0.01
C SER A 140 1.58 -24.20 -1.16
N LYS A 141 1.11 -25.45 -1.31
CA LYS A 141 1.49 -26.38 -2.41
C LYS A 141 1.10 -25.90 -3.81
N ASP A 142 0.44 -24.75 -3.94
CA ASP A 142 0.41 -24.01 -5.18
C ASP A 142 1.73 -23.27 -5.38
N SER A 143 2.79 -24.02 -5.71
CA SER A 143 4.06 -23.47 -6.20
C SER A 143 3.92 -22.79 -7.58
N SER A 144 2.74 -22.83 -8.21
CA SER A 144 2.35 -21.95 -9.32
C SER A 144 1.78 -20.59 -8.86
N GLU A 145 1.53 -20.39 -7.57
CA GLU A 145 1.08 -19.11 -6.97
C GLU A 145 2.21 -18.37 -6.23
N LEU A 146 3.40 -18.98 -6.13
CA LEU A 146 4.58 -18.45 -5.43
C LEU A 146 5.75 -18.05 -6.35
N SER A 147 5.63 -18.27 -7.66
CA SER A 147 6.52 -17.75 -8.71
C SER A 147 5.69 -17.23 -9.89
N PRO A 148 5.89 -16.00 -10.40
CA PRO A 148 5.18 -15.49 -11.58
C PRO A 148 5.91 -15.95 -12.83
N GLY A 149 5.83 -17.24 -13.10
CA GLY A 149 6.31 -17.83 -14.33
C GLY A 149 5.13 -18.14 -15.25
N ARG A 150 4.97 -17.35 -16.31
CA ARG A 150 4.14 -17.61 -17.51
C ARG A 150 2.64 -17.30 -17.36
N VAL A 151 2.26 -16.11 -17.84
CA VAL A 151 0.89 -15.85 -18.32
C VAL A 151 0.68 -16.65 -19.61
N GLU A 152 0.48 -17.95 -19.50
CA GLU A 152 -0.06 -18.76 -20.58
C GLU A 152 -1.59 -18.75 -20.49
N ASN A 153 -2.20 -17.91 -21.33
CA ASN A 153 -3.57 -17.97 -21.85
C ASN A 153 -4.63 -18.81 -21.10
N LYS A 154 -4.84 -18.58 -19.79
CA LYS A 154 -6.09 -18.96 -19.09
C LYS A 154 -6.95 -17.72 -18.80
N ARG A 155 -7.49 -17.15 -19.89
CA ARG A 155 -8.25 -15.88 -19.95
C ARG A 155 -9.62 -15.85 -19.24
N ARG A 156 -9.94 -16.73 -18.29
CA ARG A 156 -11.25 -16.70 -17.63
C ARG A 156 -11.27 -16.66 -16.09
N ASN A 157 -10.18 -17.00 -15.39
CA ASN A 157 -10.22 -17.08 -13.90
C ASN A 157 -9.23 -16.15 -13.14
N ALA A 158 -8.27 -15.51 -13.82
CA ALA A 158 -7.26 -14.66 -13.16
C ALA A 158 -7.83 -13.39 -12.50
N SER A 159 -8.97 -12.89 -12.99
CA SER A 159 -9.68 -11.74 -12.42
C SER A 159 -10.40 -12.06 -11.11
N GLN A 160 -10.61 -13.33 -10.77
CA GLN A 160 -11.17 -13.76 -9.48
C GLN A 160 -10.08 -14.07 -8.43
N SER A 161 -8.95 -14.69 -8.82
CA SER A 161 -7.88 -15.01 -7.85
C SER A 161 -7.15 -13.75 -7.33
N HIS A 162 -6.88 -12.78 -8.21
CA HIS A 162 -6.21 -11.52 -7.82
C HIS A 162 -7.10 -10.59 -6.99
N ARG A 163 -8.43 -10.68 -7.16
CA ARG A 163 -9.39 -9.97 -6.29
C ARG A 163 -9.47 -10.58 -4.89
N SER A 164 -9.14 -11.86 -4.73
CA SER A 164 -9.16 -12.57 -3.44
C SER A 164 -7.96 -12.18 -2.56
N MET A 165 -6.78 -12.02 -3.14
CA MET A 165 -5.50 -11.81 -2.42
C MET A 165 -5.36 -10.50 -1.64
N ASN A 166 -6.17 -9.47 -1.96
CA ASN A 166 -6.09 -8.13 -1.35
C ASN A 166 -7.43 -7.63 -0.78
N ARG A 167 -8.34 -8.53 -0.38
CA ARG A 167 -9.54 -8.09 0.36
C ARG A 167 -9.10 -7.68 1.76
N MET A 168 -8.92 -6.38 1.95
CA MET A 168 -8.83 -5.80 3.27
C MET A 168 -10.20 -5.83 3.93
N LYS A 169 -10.31 -6.48 5.08
CA LYS A 169 -11.47 -6.45 5.96
C LYS A 169 -11.43 -5.21 6.85
N ARG A 170 -12.61 -4.71 7.22
CA ARG A 170 -12.78 -3.46 7.96
C ARG A 170 -13.63 -3.72 9.20
N TYR A 171 -13.17 -3.26 10.35
CA TYR A 171 -13.82 -3.49 11.64
C TYR A 171 -13.88 -2.19 12.43
N THR A 172 -15.07 -1.77 12.86
CA THR A 172 -15.26 -0.51 13.59
C THR A 172 -15.09 -0.72 15.09
N ILE A 173 -14.22 0.09 15.71
CA ILE A 173 -14.00 0.13 17.16
C ILE A 173 -14.53 1.45 17.71
N LYS A 174 -15.41 1.34 18.72
CA LYS A 174 -15.85 2.48 19.53
C LYS A 174 -14.78 2.81 20.56
N LEU A 175 -14.31 4.05 20.57
CA LEU A 175 -13.21 4.52 21.43
C LEU A 175 -13.67 5.10 22.76
N SER A 176 -14.98 5.22 22.97
CA SER A 176 -15.56 5.76 24.18
C SER A 176 -16.54 4.77 24.79
N LYS A 177 -16.41 4.56 26.09
CA LYS A 177 -17.39 3.87 26.93
C LYS A 177 -18.08 4.96 27.78
N GLY A 178 -19.04 5.69 27.22
CA GLY A 178 -19.70 6.79 27.93
C GLY A 178 -20.48 7.77 27.04
N LYS A 179 -20.66 9.01 27.54
CA LYS A 179 -21.45 10.07 26.88
C LYS A 179 -20.86 10.57 25.56
N GLU A 180 -19.57 10.35 25.29
CA GLU A 180 -18.93 10.70 24.02
C GLU A 180 -19.18 9.63 22.94
N LYS A 181 -20.44 9.50 22.49
CA LYS A 181 -20.91 8.40 21.64
C LYS A 181 -20.33 8.39 20.21
N TYR A 182 -19.66 9.46 19.79
CA TYR A 182 -19.30 9.67 18.38
C TYR A 182 -17.81 9.42 18.07
N GLN A 183 -17.03 8.90 19.02
CA GLN A 183 -15.62 8.60 18.77
C GLN A 183 -15.39 7.15 18.38
N TRP A 184 -14.93 6.95 17.15
CA TRP A 184 -14.64 5.63 16.61
C TRP A 184 -13.42 5.64 15.67
N MET A 185 -12.87 4.45 15.46
CA MET A 185 -11.84 4.16 14.47
C MET A 185 -12.17 2.86 13.74
N VAL A 186 -11.57 2.65 12.58
CA VAL A 186 -11.71 1.40 11.83
C VAL A 186 -10.36 0.72 11.73
N ILE A 187 -10.30 -0.55 12.14
CA ILE A 187 -9.19 -1.42 11.84
C ILE A 187 -9.37 -1.99 10.43
N VAL A 188 -8.34 -1.88 9.62
CA VAL A 188 -8.26 -2.45 8.28
C VAL A 188 -7.17 -3.51 8.24
N MET A 189 -7.50 -4.75 7.90
CA MET A 189 -6.55 -5.88 7.91
C MET A 189 -6.74 -6.82 6.73
N GLY A 190 -5.70 -7.55 6.35
CA GLY A 190 -5.80 -8.54 5.27
C GLY A 190 -6.76 -9.69 5.64
N ALA A 191 -7.58 -10.16 4.68
CA ALA A 191 -8.49 -11.30 4.89
C ALA A 191 -7.78 -12.64 5.14
N SER A 192 -6.50 -12.75 4.80
CA SER A 192 -5.69 -13.95 5.00
C SER A 192 -4.32 -13.61 5.55
N PHE A 193 -3.85 -14.44 6.47
CA PHE A 193 -2.55 -14.38 7.11
C PHE A 193 -1.68 -15.51 6.58
N TYR A 194 -0.63 -15.15 5.83
CA TYR A 194 0.35 -16.10 5.31
C TYR A 194 1.60 -16.01 6.18
N THR A 195 2.08 -17.14 6.69
CA THR A 195 3.20 -17.19 7.65
C THR A 195 4.53 -16.73 7.06
N LYS A 196 4.72 -16.87 5.75
CA LYS A 196 5.91 -16.41 5.01
C LYS A 196 5.81 -15.00 4.43
N ARG A 197 4.68 -14.32 4.57
CA ARG A 197 4.47 -12.96 4.05
C ARG A 197 4.32 -11.97 5.18
N SER A 198 4.53 -10.71 4.87
CA SER A 198 4.14 -9.66 5.79
C SER A 198 2.61 -9.61 5.93
N TYR A 199 2.11 -9.22 7.10
CA TYR A 199 0.67 -9.03 7.33
C TYR A 199 0.35 -7.60 7.73
N HIS A 200 -0.64 -6.99 7.07
CA HIS A 200 -0.92 -5.57 7.19
C HIS A 200 -2.09 -5.31 8.14
N ILE A 201 -1.87 -4.35 9.05
CA ILE A 201 -2.87 -3.85 10.00
C ILE A 201 -2.82 -2.33 9.92
N SER A 202 -3.96 -1.67 9.69
CA SER A 202 -4.05 -0.21 9.66
C SER A 202 -5.20 0.29 10.50
N PHE A 203 -5.04 1.47 11.10
CA PHE A 203 -6.11 2.18 11.79
C PHE A 203 -6.48 3.42 10.99
N HIS A 204 -7.75 3.54 10.66
CA HIS A 204 -8.32 4.67 9.93
C HIS A 204 -9.30 5.40 10.84
N TRP A 205 -9.28 6.73 10.86
CA TRP A 205 -10.22 7.51 11.66
C TRP A 205 -10.51 8.89 11.07
N LEU A 206 -11.68 9.40 11.41
CA LEU A 206 -12.15 10.75 11.09
C LEU A 206 -12.59 11.50 12.34
N VAL A 207 -13.36 10.84 13.20
CA VAL A 207 -13.98 11.42 14.38
C VAL A 207 -13.39 10.85 15.66
N ALA A 208 -12.08 10.99 15.84
CA ALA A 208 -11.42 10.57 17.07
C ALA A 208 -10.29 11.53 17.46
N SER A 209 -10.15 11.78 18.76
CA SER A 209 -9.01 12.52 19.30
C SER A 209 -7.71 11.74 19.05
N GLY A 210 -6.66 12.46 18.63
CA GLY A 210 -5.33 11.86 18.40
C GLY A 210 -4.81 11.11 19.63
N SER A 211 -5.01 11.65 20.83
CA SER A 211 -4.59 11.01 22.09
C SER A 211 -5.20 9.62 22.30
N LYS A 212 -6.47 9.41 21.95
CA LYS A 212 -7.14 8.10 22.06
C LYS A 212 -6.62 7.12 21.01
N ILE A 213 -6.36 7.59 19.80
CA ILE A 213 -5.76 6.79 18.74
C ILE A 213 -4.33 6.37 19.13
N ASP A 214 -3.54 7.30 19.66
CA ASP A 214 -2.18 7.03 20.11
C ASP A 214 -2.16 6.01 21.25
N ALA A 215 -3.09 6.10 22.21
CA ALA A 215 -3.24 5.09 23.25
C ALA A 215 -3.54 3.70 22.67
N GLN A 216 -4.43 3.59 21.68
CA GLN A 216 -4.73 2.32 21.01
C GLN A 216 -3.52 1.78 20.24
N VAL A 217 -2.78 2.64 19.54
CA VAL A 217 -1.54 2.27 18.83
C VAL A 217 -0.48 1.77 19.80
N GLN A 218 -0.28 2.46 20.92
CA GLN A 218 0.68 2.05 21.94
C GLN A 218 0.29 0.71 22.58
N MET A 219 -1.00 0.51 22.86
CA MET A 219 -1.50 -0.77 23.36
C MET A 219 -1.28 -1.90 22.35
N LEU A 220 -1.57 -1.68 21.07
CA LEU A 220 -1.30 -2.66 20.01
C LEU A 220 0.19 -3.01 19.96
N LYS A 221 1.07 -2.01 19.90
CA LYS A 221 2.54 -2.21 19.89
C LYS A 221 2.99 -3.06 21.08
N ARG A 222 2.54 -2.68 22.29
CA ARG A 222 2.88 -3.41 23.53
C ARG A 222 2.39 -4.86 23.48
N ARG A 223 1.16 -5.12 23.02
CA ARG A 223 0.61 -6.48 22.92
C ARG A 223 1.36 -7.31 21.90
N CYS A 224 1.66 -6.76 20.72
CA CYS A 224 2.48 -7.45 19.74
C CYS A 224 3.86 -7.82 20.32
N SER A 225 4.54 -6.90 20.99
CA SER A 225 5.82 -7.20 21.66
C SER A 225 5.68 -8.29 22.74
N GLN A 226 4.62 -8.27 23.54
CA GLN A 226 4.34 -9.31 24.55
C GLN A 226 4.09 -10.69 23.94
N TYR A 227 3.45 -10.74 22.77
CA TYR A 227 3.19 -11.98 22.03
C TYR A 227 4.35 -12.38 21.12
N GLY A 228 5.51 -11.71 21.17
CA GLY A 228 6.63 -12.01 20.26
C GLY A 228 6.35 -11.69 18.79
N LEU A 229 5.36 -10.87 18.49
CA LEU A 229 5.02 -10.42 17.13
C LEU A 229 5.78 -9.13 16.78
N ARG A 230 6.51 -9.18 15.66
CA ARG A 230 7.33 -8.06 15.19
C ARG A 230 6.51 -7.08 14.36
N LEU A 231 5.91 -6.10 15.04
CA LEU A 231 5.09 -5.05 14.44
C LEU A 231 5.92 -3.82 14.08
N ILE A 232 5.96 -3.48 12.79
CA ILE A 232 6.71 -2.34 12.26
C ILE A 232 5.75 -1.31 11.64
N THR A 233 6.03 -0.02 11.83
CA THR A 233 5.24 1.05 11.21
C THR A 233 5.54 1.16 9.73
N PHE A 234 4.50 1.11 8.91
CA PHE A 234 4.58 1.22 7.46
C PHE A 234 4.05 2.59 7.00
N PRO A 235 4.75 3.25 6.06
CA PRO A 235 4.30 4.53 5.54
C PRO A 235 3.16 4.32 4.55
N GLN A 236 2.26 5.31 4.42
CA GLN A 236 1.12 5.24 3.52
C GLN A 236 1.49 4.91 2.06
N TYR A 237 2.63 5.43 1.59
CA TYR A 237 3.06 5.22 0.21
C TYR A 237 3.56 3.79 -0.05
N SER A 238 3.83 2.96 0.97
CA SER A 238 4.22 1.56 0.75
C SER A 238 3.10 0.75 0.09
N LYS A 239 1.82 1.07 0.33
CA LYS A 239 0.67 0.37 -0.26
C LYS A 239 -0.09 1.20 -1.30
N SER A 240 0.36 2.42 -1.58
CA SER A 240 -0.31 3.25 -2.59
C SER A 240 -0.06 2.72 -4.00
N ALA A 241 -1.11 2.72 -4.82
CA ALA A 241 -1.00 2.50 -6.26
C ALA A 241 -0.09 3.53 -6.93
N ASN A 242 -0.09 4.76 -6.41
CA ASN A 242 0.76 5.84 -6.87
C ASN A 242 2.12 5.79 -6.17
N LEU A 243 3.17 5.45 -6.95
CA LEU A 243 4.56 5.40 -6.48
C LEU A 243 5.10 6.77 -6.03
N ARG A 244 4.55 7.86 -6.56
CA ARG A 244 4.93 9.25 -6.31
C ARG A 244 3.87 9.98 -5.51
N LEU A 245 3.19 9.27 -4.61
CA LEU A 245 2.13 9.82 -3.77
C LEU A 245 2.56 11.07 -3.00
N HIS A 246 3.82 11.11 -2.53
CA HIS A 246 4.36 12.24 -1.76
C HIS A 246 5.39 13.01 -2.60
N PRO A 247 5.21 14.32 -2.84
CA PRO A 247 6.10 15.11 -3.69
C PRO A 247 7.52 15.28 -3.14
N LEU A 248 7.74 14.96 -1.85
CA LEU A 248 9.06 15.00 -1.22
C LEU A 248 9.73 13.63 -1.06
N ILE A 249 9.15 12.59 -1.66
CA ILE A 249 9.66 11.21 -1.58
C ILE A 249 9.64 10.63 -2.99
N SER A 250 10.82 10.40 -3.56
CA SER A 250 10.97 9.77 -4.87
C SER A 250 11.54 8.37 -4.71
N PRO A 251 10.89 7.31 -5.24
CA PRO A 251 11.47 5.98 -5.30
C PRO A 251 12.68 5.94 -6.23
N VAL A 252 13.72 5.21 -5.83
CA VAL A 252 14.89 4.98 -6.71
C VAL A 252 14.57 3.80 -7.63
N SER A 253 14.69 3.98 -8.94
CA SER A 253 14.44 2.90 -9.91
C SER A 253 15.72 2.26 -10.43
N VAL A 254 15.76 0.94 -10.46
CA VAL A 254 16.75 0.14 -11.20
C VAL A 254 16.03 -0.59 -12.32
N LEU A 255 16.35 -0.25 -13.57
CA LEU A 255 15.82 -0.92 -14.76
C LEU A 255 16.77 -2.05 -15.19
N ILE A 256 16.21 -3.22 -15.45
CA ILE A 256 16.88 -4.40 -15.98
C ILE A 256 16.12 -4.88 -17.22
N GLU A 257 16.75 -4.81 -18.40
CA GLU A 257 16.10 -5.18 -19.66
C GLU A 257 16.26 -6.68 -19.95
N GLU A 258 17.32 -7.27 -19.42
CA GLU A 258 17.66 -8.68 -19.61
C GLU A 258 16.81 -9.56 -18.68
N THR A 259 15.80 -10.24 -19.24
CA THR A 259 14.82 -11.04 -18.49
C THR A 259 15.45 -12.03 -17.50
N GLU A 260 16.52 -12.72 -17.90
CA GLU A 260 17.19 -13.71 -17.05
C GLU A 260 17.93 -13.04 -15.88
N VAL A 261 18.61 -11.92 -16.14
CA VAL A 261 19.23 -11.12 -15.08
C VAL A 261 18.17 -10.57 -14.13
N ALA A 262 17.05 -10.10 -14.68
CA ALA A 262 15.94 -9.55 -13.92
C ALA A 262 15.28 -10.58 -13.00
N ARG A 263 14.99 -11.78 -13.50
CA ARG A 263 14.44 -12.88 -12.67
C ARG A 263 15.42 -13.30 -11.58
N LYS A 264 16.71 -13.38 -11.91
CA LYS A 264 17.73 -13.68 -10.91
C LYS A 264 17.81 -12.57 -9.86
N ALA A 265 17.79 -11.30 -10.28
CA ALA A 265 17.80 -10.13 -9.39
C ALA A 265 16.59 -10.12 -8.45
N GLU A 266 15.40 -10.48 -8.93
CA GLU A 266 14.24 -10.63 -8.06
C GLU A 266 14.36 -11.81 -7.09
N SER A 267 14.83 -12.97 -7.57
CA SER A 267 15.02 -14.15 -6.72
C SER A 267 15.99 -13.87 -5.58
N VAL A 268 17.09 -13.13 -5.82
CA VAL A 268 18.07 -12.84 -4.75
C VAL A 268 17.52 -11.92 -3.67
N LEU A 269 16.46 -11.14 -3.95
CA LEU A 269 15.80 -10.32 -2.92
C LEU A 269 15.43 -11.19 -1.72
N THR A 270 14.76 -12.32 -1.95
CA THR A 270 14.31 -13.21 -0.87
C THR A 270 15.38 -14.20 -0.43
N THR A 271 16.24 -14.69 -1.33
CA THR A 271 17.23 -15.73 -0.98
C THR A 271 18.51 -15.22 -0.35
N GLU A 272 18.96 -14.01 -0.71
CA GLU A 272 20.27 -13.47 -0.27
C GLU A 272 20.12 -12.14 0.50
N PHE A 273 19.19 -11.27 0.08
CA PHE A 273 19.01 -9.95 0.67
C PHE A 273 17.95 -9.92 1.79
N ASN A 274 17.44 -11.06 2.24
CA ASN A 274 16.49 -11.17 3.35
C ASN A 274 15.21 -10.31 3.18
N PHE A 275 14.74 -10.15 1.95
CA PHE A 275 13.41 -9.59 1.70
C PHE A 275 12.33 -10.64 1.90
N ILE A 276 11.16 -10.15 2.28
CA ILE A 276 9.95 -10.93 2.52
C ILE A 276 8.89 -10.45 1.53
N ASP A 277 8.13 -11.40 0.98
CA ASP A 277 7.01 -11.10 0.09
C ASP A 277 5.93 -10.30 0.85
N ASP A 278 5.59 -9.13 0.32
CA ASP A 278 4.60 -8.18 0.84
C ASP A 278 3.29 -8.21 0.01
N GLY A 279 3.19 -9.14 -0.94
CA GLY A 279 2.07 -9.32 -1.85
C GLY A 279 2.14 -8.45 -3.10
N SER A 280 1.06 -8.47 -3.88
CA SER A 280 0.96 -7.71 -5.13
C SER A 280 0.12 -6.44 -4.97
N LEU A 281 0.39 -5.43 -5.79
CA LEU A 281 -0.35 -4.16 -5.81
C LEU A 281 -0.73 -3.78 -7.23
N ILE A 282 -1.87 -3.11 -7.37
CA ILE A 282 -2.22 -2.46 -8.64
C ILE A 282 -1.50 -1.10 -8.67
N VAL A 283 -0.74 -0.86 -9.73
CA VAL A 283 -0.02 0.39 -9.99
C VAL A 283 -0.59 1.04 -11.24
N GLU A 284 -0.67 2.37 -11.22
CA GLU A 284 -1.09 3.16 -12.36
C GLU A 284 0.12 3.41 -13.28
N ALA A 285 -0.01 3.07 -14.57
CA ALA A 285 1.09 3.22 -15.52
C ALA A 285 1.58 4.67 -15.68
N SER A 286 0.70 5.67 -15.46
CA SER A 286 1.07 7.09 -15.53
C SER A 286 2.12 7.51 -14.50
N ASP A 287 2.24 6.76 -13.41
CA ASP A 287 3.16 7.02 -12.30
C ASP A 287 4.50 6.32 -12.49
N VAL A 288 4.55 5.33 -13.39
CA VAL A 288 5.76 4.62 -13.79
C VAL A 288 6.43 5.40 -14.92
N GLN A 289 7.19 6.44 -14.57
CA GLN A 289 7.91 7.28 -15.53
C GLN A 289 9.19 6.64 -16.07
N LEU A 290 9.10 5.42 -16.58
CA LEU A 290 10.20 4.84 -17.35
C LEU A 290 9.77 4.88 -18.81
N GLN A 291 10.30 5.85 -19.57
CA GLN A 291 10.04 6.02 -21.01
C GLN A 291 10.30 4.74 -21.81
N VAL A 292 11.05 3.81 -21.21
CA VAL A 292 11.43 2.53 -21.78
C VAL A 292 10.35 1.47 -21.61
N PHE A 293 9.43 1.55 -20.64
CA PHE A 293 8.49 0.45 -20.36
C PHE A 293 7.33 0.41 -21.34
N GLU A 294 7.05 -0.78 -21.89
CA GLU A 294 5.86 -1.02 -22.69
C GLU A 294 4.81 -1.76 -21.87
N PHE A 295 3.67 -1.10 -21.64
CA PHE A 295 2.60 -1.62 -20.81
C PHE A 295 1.41 -2.08 -21.64
N GLN A 296 0.94 -3.31 -21.38
CA GLN A 296 -0.27 -3.81 -21.99
C GLN A 296 -1.49 -2.96 -21.60
N VAL A 297 -2.24 -2.54 -22.61
CA VAL A 297 -3.47 -1.76 -22.45
C VAL A 297 -4.65 -2.72 -22.42
N ASP A 298 -5.57 -2.53 -21.48
CA ASP A 298 -6.82 -3.29 -21.49
C ASP A 298 -7.75 -2.85 -22.64
N ARG A 299 -8.86 -3.59 -22.83
CA ARG A 299 -9.86 -3.29 -23.89
C ARG A 299 -10.51 -1.91 -23.76
N TRP A 300 -10.36 -1.24 -22.61
CA TRP A 300 -10.92 0.07 -22.32
C TRP A 300 -9.85 1.17 -22.30
N GLY A 301 -8.65 0.89 -22.81
CA GLY A 301 -7.58 1.88 -22.87
C GLY A 301 -6.85 2.09 -21.54
N ARG A 302 -7.12 1.29 -20.50
CA ARG A 302 -6.51 1.45 -19.17
C ARG A 302 -5.31 0.50 -19.02
N GLN A 303 -4.22 1.04 -18.51
CA GLN A 303 -3.02 0.29 -18.16
C GLN A 303 -2.98 0.11 -16.63
N LYS A 304 -3.59 -0.98 -16.14
CA LYS A 304 -3.46 -1.39 -14.74
C LYS A 304 -2.38 -2.43 -14.63
N LEU A 305 -1.31 -2.08 -13.93
CA LEU A 305 -0.14 -2.93 -13.78
C LEU A 305 -0.22 -3.66 -12.44
N THR A 306 0.13 -4.94 -12.45
CA THR A 306 0.30 -5.68 -11.18
C THR A 306 1.78 -5.66 -10.83
N ALA A 307 2.11 -4.96 -9.77
CA ALA A 307 3.45 -4.94 -9.22
C ALA A 307 3.56 -5.94 -8.07
N ARG A 308 4.70 -6.62 -7.98
CA ARG A 308 5.05 -7.42 -6.81
C ARG A 308 5.76 -6.53 -5.82
N GLN A 309 5.48 -6.72 -4.53
CA GLN A 309 6.12 -5.92 -3.50
C GLN A 309 6.82 -6.82 -2.50
N PHE A 310 8.00 -6.36 -2.09
CA PHE A 310 8.83 -6.98 -1.09
C PHE A 310 9.14 -5.96 -0.01
N VAL A 311 9.29 -6.42 1.23
CA VAL A 311 9.75 -5.62 2.36
C VAL A 311 10.98 -6.29 2.95
N HIS A 312 12.05 -5.52 3.20
CA HIS A 312 13.23 -6.07 3.85
C HIS A 312 12.87 -6.56 5.25
N HIS A 313 13.53 -7.60 5.77
CA HIS A 313 13.18 -8.14 7.09
C HIS A 313 13.20 -7.06 8.17
N THR A 314 14.08 -6.05 8.15
CA THR A 314 14.08 -4.95 9.13
C THR A 314 12.92 -3.97 8.98
N GLY A 315 12.23 -3.97 7.84
CA GLY A 315 11.16 -3.03 7.49
C GLY A 315 11.62 -1.65 7.03
N CYS A 316 12.93 -1.43 6.86
CA CYS A 316 13.49 -0.12 6.47
C CYS A 316 13.30 0.22 4.99
N VAL A 317 13.11 -0.79 4.13
CA VAL A 317 13.01 -0.61 2.67
C VAL A 317 11.93 -1.53 2.11
N PHE A 318 11.20 -1.01 1.12
CA PHE A 318 10.34 -1.79 0.24
C PHE A 318 10.94 -1.80 -1.17
N VAL A 319 10.81 -2.93 -1.87
CA VAL A 319 11.14 -3.03 -3.29
C VAL A 319 9.88 -3.42 -4.03
N ARG A 320 9.46 -2.59 -4.97
CA ARG A 320 8.33 -2.88 -5.85
C ARG A 320 8.86 -3.25 -7.22
N VAL A 321 8.49 -4.43 -7.71
CA VAL A 321 8.95 -4.99 -8.99
C VAL A 321 7.80 -4.95 -9.98
N LEU A 322 8.04 -4.30 -11.12
CA LEU A 322 7.14 -4.26 -12.27
C LEU A 322 7.80 -4.96 -13.45
N GLU A 323 7.05 -5.80 -14.15
CA GLU A 323 7.47 -6.43 -15.40
C GLU A 323 6.72 -5.77 -16.56
N ASP A 324 7.44 -5.42 -17.63
CA ASP A 324 6.88 -4.87 -18.85
C ASP A 324 6.47 -5.97 -19.85
N ALA A 325 5.83 -5.60 -20.95
CA ALA A 325 5.36 -6.56 -21.95
C ALA A 325 6.50 -7.27 -22.71
N ARG A 326 7.74 -6.76 -22.63
CA ARG A 326 8.92 -7.26 -23.34
C ARG A 326 9.82 -8.10 -22.43
N GLY A 327 9.49 -8.22 -21.14
CA GLY A 327 10.25 -8.97 -20.15
C GLY A 327 11.28 -8.14 -19.38
N ALA A 328 11.29 -6.81 -19.53
CA ALA A 328 12.12 -5.91 -18.74
C ALA A 328 11.49 -5.64 -17.37
N PHE A 329 12.32 -5.54 -16.33
CA PHE A 329 11.88 -5.38 -14.94
C PHE A 329 12.33 -4.05 -14.38
N GLY A 330 11.42 -3.38 -13.66
CA GLY A 330 11.64 -2.13 -12.96
C GLY A 330 11.57 -2.37 -11.46
N PHE A 331 12.71 -2.22 -10.80
CA PHE A 331 12.83 -2.35 -9.35
C PHE A 331 12.77 -0.96 -8.72
N PHE A 332 11.67 -0.65 -8.06
CA PHE A 332 11.43 0.63 -7.38
C PHE A 332 11.71 0.47 -5.89
N TRP A 333 12.83 1.04 -5.46
CA TRP A 333 13.25 1.06 -4.07
C TRP A 333 12.61 2.23 -3.33
N ILE A 334 11.90 1.91 -2.27
CA ILE A 334 11.07 2.84 -1.50
C ILE A 334 11.53 2.79 -0.04
N ASP A 335 12.08 3.91 0.42
CA ASP A 335 12.56 4.06 1.79
C ASP A 335 11.40 4.19 2.80
N ASN A 336 11.47 3.47 3.91
CA ASN A 336 10.59 3.65 5.06
C ASN A 336 11.07 4.82 5.93
N ARG A 337 10.74 6.05 5.51
CA ARG A 337 11.05 7.29 6.25
C ARG A 337 10.48 7.37 7.66
N LYS A 338 9.56 6.47 8.05
CA LYS A 338 9.11 6.37 9.45
C LYS A 338 10.13 5.69 10.36
N LEU A 339 11.09 4.97 9.80
CA LEU A 339 12.17 4.33 10.53
C LEU A 339 13.52 5.00 10.26
N THR A 340 13.82 5.30 9.00
CA THR A 340 15.13 5.83 8.59
C THR A 340 15.35 7.26 9.07
N ARG A 341 14.30 8.09 9.12
CA ARG A 341 14.41 9.45 9.66
C ARG A 341 14.87 9.48 11.12
N ASP A 342 14.43 8.51 11.92
CA ASP A 342 14.65 8.49 13.37
C ASP A 342 15.85 7.60 13.75
N SER A 343 16.47 6.91 12.79
CA SER A 343 17.57 5.98 13.02
C SER A 343 18.61 6.04 11.90
N GLU A 344 19.79 6.55 12.23
CA GLU A 344 20.94 6.58 11.32
C GLU A 344 21.34 5.17 10.88
N LEU A 345 21.34 4.20 11.80
CA LEU A 345 21.60 2.80 11.50
C LEU A 345 20.65 2.26 10.43
N MET A 346 19.35 2.57 10.50
CA MET A 346 18.37 2.14 9.51
C MET A 346 18.59 2.82 8.16
N THR A 347 19.01 4.08 8.15
CA THR A 347 19.38 4.81 6.93
C THR A 347 20.59 4.18 6.26
N GLN A 348 21.67 3.93 7.00
CA GLN A 348 22.87 3.28 6.48
C GLN A 348 22.57 1.85 6.00
N THR A 349 21.73 1.11 6.72
CA THR A 349 21.28 -0.23 6.29
C THR A 349 20.54 -0.17 4.96
N ALA A 350 19.60 0.77 4.80
CA ALA A 350 18.85 0.95 3.56
C ALA A 350 19.76 1.31 2.38
N GLN A 351 20.70 2.25 2.58
CA GLN A 351 21.68 2.66 1.57
C GLN A 351 22.58 1.50 1.15
N LYS A 352 23.13 0.77 2.13
CA LYS A 352 23.98 -0.39 1.86
C LYS A 352 23.24 -1.47 1.06
N LEU A 353 22.00 -1.80 1.44
CA LEU A 353 21.18 -2.76 0.70
C LEU A 353 20.98 -2.36 -0.77
N TYR A 354 20.73 -1.07 -1.03
CA TYR A 354 20.59 -0.56 -2.39
C TYR A 354 21.90 -0.65 -3.18
N GLN A 355 23.03 -0.26 -2.57
CA GLN A 355 24.36 -0.33 -3.19
C GLN A 355 24.76 -1.77 -3.50
N ASP A 356 24.59 -2.69 -2.54
CA ASP A 356 24.90 -4.11 -2.68
C ASP A 356 24.04 -4.75 -3.79
N PHE A 357 22.74 -4.42 -3.84
CA PHE A 357 21.86 -4.88 -4.93
C PHE A 357 22.28 -4.32 -6.28
N ARG A 358 22.68 -3.04 -6.34
CA ARG A 358 23.15 -2.42 -7.59
C ARG A 358 24.42 -3.10 -8.10
N ALA A 359 25.39 -3.33 -7.22
CA ALA A 359 26.62 -4.05 -7.54
C ALA A 359 26.33 -5.49 -8.01
N PHE A 360 25.38 -6.17 -7.38
CA PHE A 360 24.91 -7.49 -7.83
C PHE A 360 24.38 -7.43 -9.26
N VAL A 361 23.48 -6.48 -9.57
CA VAL A 361 22.89 -6.33 -10.91
C VAL A 361 23.95 -6.04 -11.97
N ASP A 362 24.87 -5.13 -11.68
CA ASP A 362 25.93 -4.76 -12.62
C ASP A 362 26.90 -5.94 -12.87
N CYS A 363 27.19 -6.75 -11.84
CA CYS A 363 27.96 -8.00 -11.97
C CYS A 363 27.21 -9.07 -12.78
N ALA A 364 25.91 -9.27 -12.52
CA ALA A 364 25.08 -10.22 -13.24
C ALA A 364 24.98 -9.86 -14.73
N ARG A 365 24.85 -8.56 -15.05
CA ARG A 365 24.90 -8.07 -16.44
C ARG A 365 26.22 -8.37 -17.13
N ALA A 366 27.34 -8.12 -16.45
CA ALA A 366 28.66 -8.41 -17.02
C ALA A 366 28.81 -9.90 -17.35
N LYS A 367 28.35 -10.79 -16.45
CA LYS A 367 28.35 -12.26 -16.66
C LYS A 367 27.41 -12.70 -17.78
N PHE A 368 26.25 -12.04 -17.91
CA PHE A 368 25.32 -12.30 -19.00
C PHE A 368 25.93 -11.90 -20.35
N ALA A 369 26.56 -10.73 -20.43
CA ALA A 369 27.23 -10.25 -21.64
C ALA A 369 28.43 -11.14 -22.05
N SER A 370 29.13 -11.75 -21.09
CA SER A 370 30.23 -12.68 -21.34
C SER A 370 29.80 -14.13 -21.60
N GLY A 371 28.49 -14.43 -21.63
CA GLY A 371 27.96 -15.79 -21.84
C GLY A 371 28.23 -16.77 -20.70
N GLN A 372 28.63 -16.28 -19.51
CA GLN A 372 29.00 -17.10 -18.36
C GLN A 372 27.84 -17.33 -17.37
N MET A 373 26.67 -16.76 -17.64
CA MET A 373 25.48 -16.95 -16.83
C MET A 373 24.79 -18.25 -17.26
N SER A 374 25.01 -19.35 -16.53
CA SER A 374 24.23 -20.57 -16.69
C SER A 374 22.83 -20.39 -16.09
N LEU A 375 21.81 -20.90 -16.78
CA LEU A 375 20.40 -20.91 -16.38
C LEU A 375 20.17 -21.55 -15.01
#